data_AF-H8GSG1-F1
#
_entry.id   AF-H8GSG1-F1
#
_cell.length_a   1.000
_cell.length_b   1.000
_cell.length_c   1.000
_cell.angle_alpha   90.00
_cell.angle_beta   90.00
_cell.angle_gamma   90.00
#
_symmetry.space_group_name_H-M   'P 1'
#
loop_
_entity.id
_entity.type
_entity.pdbx_description
1 polymer ?
#
loop_
_entity_poly.entity_id
_entity_poly.type
_entity_poly.pdbx_seq_one_letter_code
_entity_poly.pdbx_strand_id
1 'polypeptide(L)'
;MSVVEGYIQARNLAACLDLLAGVGETELDGGVLAAFETGLKGTSPDRDRWTVHALGRLTAEAARVNIGAGLIAFRVEAPHGYTRAVSAVLRACGEYFLEAQAAPAEAGPPQPGTDA
;
A
#
# COMPACT_ATOMS: atom_id res chain seq x y z
N MET A 1 4.87 7.28 19.76
CA MET A 1 4.66 6.54 18.49
C MET A 1 4.65 5.05 18.78
N SER A 2 3.94 4.27 17.98
CA SER A 2 3.90 2.80 18.05
C SER A 2 4.31 2.23 16.70
N VAL A 3 5.04 1.11 16.71
CA VAL A 3 5.40 0.35 15.52
C VAL A 3 4.50 -0.88 15.44
N VAL A 4 3.92 -1.13 14.26
CA VAL A 4 3.15 -2.33 13.97
C VAL A 4 3.84 -3.06 12.83
N GLU A 5 4.12 -4.34 13.03
CA GLU A 5 4.81 -5.18 12.06
C GLU A 5 3.93 -6.35 11.63
N GLY A 6 4.10 -6.81 10.40
CA GLY A 6 3.39 -7.95 9.86
C GLY A 6 3.95 -8.42 8.52
N TYR A 7 3.31 -9.44 7.98
CA TYR A 7 3.57 -9.92 6.63
C TYR A 7 2.33 -9.72 5.78
N ILE A 8 2.53 -9.26 4.54
CA ILE A 8 1.47 -9.14 3.55
C ILE A 8 1.79 -9.99 2.34
N GLN A 9 0.75 -10.40 1.61
CA GLN A 9 0.92 -11.03 0.30
C GLN A 9 1.43 -9.97 -0.69
N ALA A 10 2.42 -10.31 -1.51
CA ALA A 10 3.01 -9.37 -2.47
C ALA A 10 1.97 -8.83 -3.47
N ARG A 11 1.00 -9.66 -3.85
CA ARG A 11 -0.13 -9.26 -4.70
C ARG A 11 -1.06 -8.23 -4.04
N ASN A 12 -1.10 -8.16 -2.71
CA ASN A 12 -1.99 -7.27 -1.96
C ASN A 12 -1.34 -5.93 -1.67
N LEU A 13 -0.09 -5.70 -2.08
CA LEU A 13 0.68 -4.52 -1.70
C LEU A 13 -0.06 -3.21 -2.00
N ALA A 14 -0.51 -3.01 -3.24
CA ALA A 14 -1.18 -1.79 -3.67
C ALA A 14 -2.43 -1.52 -2.82
N ALA A 15 -3.32 -2.52 -2.72
CA ALA A 15 -4.50 -2.43 -1.87
C ALA A 15 -4.16 -2.17 -0.39
N CYS A 16 -3.05 -2.73 0.11
CA CYS A 16 -2.61 -2.50 1.48
C CYS A 16 -2.19 -1.05 1.72
N LEU A 17 -1.47 -0.47 0.76
CA LEU A 17 -1.05 0.92 0.80
C LEU A 17 -2.25 1.87 0.70
N ASP A 18 -3.21 1.59 -0.16
CA ASP A 18 -4.45 2.36 -0.28
C ASP A 18 -5.25 2.36 1.04
N LEU A 19 -5.39 1.19 1.66
CA LEU A 19 -6.07 1.07 2.95
C LEU A 19 -5.31 1.81 4.06
N LEU A 20 -3.99 1.70 4.10
CA LEU A 20 -3.16 2.43 5.06
C LEU A 20 -3.19 3.94 4.80
N ALA A 21 -3.25 4.37 3.54
CA ALA A 21 -3.41 5.77 3.17
C ALA A 21 -4.76 6.31 3.66
N GLY A 22 -5.84 5.54 3.51
CA GLY A 22 -7.15 5.86 4.08
C GLY A 22 -7.12 5.95 5.61
N VAL A 23 -6.41 5.04 6.29
CA VAL A 23 -6.20 5.11 7.75
C VAL A 23 -5.36 6.34 8.14
N GLY A 24 -4.36 6.67 7.33
CA GLY A 24 -3.46 7.81 7.53
C GLY A 24 -4.03 9.15 7.09
N GLU A 25 -5.24 9.17 6.54
CA GLU A 25 -5.93 10.34 5.99
C GLU A 25 -5.14 11.02 4.85
N THR A 26 -4.51 10.22 3.96
CA THR A 26 -3.82 10.71 2.77
C THR A 26 -4.42 10.14 1.49
N GLU A 27 -4.36 10.93 0.43
CA GLU A 27 -4.56 10.43 -0.93
C GLU A 27 -3.21 9.95 -1.49
N LEU A 28 -3.23 8.87 -2.25
CA LEU A 28 -2.06 8.38 -2.98
C LEU A 28 -2.11 8.90 -4.40
N ASP A 29 -1.02 9.54 -4.83
CA ASP A 29 -0.88 9.87 -6.25
C ASP A 29 -0.49 8.61 -7.06
N GLY A 30 -0.85 8.62 -8.35
CA GLY A 30 -0.57 7.50 -9.25
C GLY A 30 0.92 7.22 -9.45
N GLY A 31 1.79 8.20 -9.21
CA GLY A 31 3.25 8.06 -9.29
C GLY A 31 3.81 7.24 -8.13
N VAL A 32 3.26 7.45 -6.92
CA VAL A 32 3.56 6.65 -5.74
C VAL A 32 3.13 5.21 -5.98
N LEU A 33 1.91 4.95 -6.46
CA LEU A 33 1.43 3.62 -6.84
C LEU A 33 2.33 2.93 -7.90
N ALA A 34 2.75 3.66 -8.94
CA ALA A 34 3.61 3.14 -10.00
C ALA A 34 5.07 2.89 -9.55
N ALA A 35 5.58 3.69 -8.61
CA ALA A 35 6.92 3.50 -8.04
C ALA A 35 7.05 2.15 -7.30
N PHE A 36 5.95 1.55 -6.83
CA PHE A 36 5.97 0.24 -6.17
C PHE A 36 6.19 -0.93 -7.12
N GLU A 37 5.52 -0.93 -8.28
CA GLU A 37 5.64 -2.02 -9.26
C GLU A 37 7.08 -2.18 -9.76
N THR A 38 7.84 -1.08 -9.73
CA THR A 38 9.24 -1.02 -10.16
C THR A 38 10.25 -1.07 -8.99
N GLY A 39 9.86 -0.60 -7.79
CA GLY A 39 10.76 -0.36 -6.66
C GLY A 39 11.05 -1.54 -5.73
N LEU A 40 10.20 -2.58 -5.68
CA LEU A 40 10.42 -3.75 -4.80
C LEU A 40 11.22 -4.88 -5.43
N LYS A 41 11.70 -4.71 -6.67
CA LYS A 41 12.62 -5.67 -7.29
C LYS A 41 14.01 -5.53 -6.63
N GLY A 42 14.32 -6.46 -5.73
CA GLY A 42 15.67 -6.61 -5.17
C GLY A 42 15.86 -6.03 -3.77
N THR A 43 14.80 -5.74 -3.01
CA THR A 43 14.88 -5.37 -1.59
C THR A 43 14.89 -6.62 -0.71
N SER A 44 16.08 -7.01 -0.20
CA SER A 44 16.23 -8.07 0.81
C SER A 44 15.99 -7.48 2.21
N PRO A 45 15.38 -8.23 3.16
CA PRO A 45 15.33 -7.85 4.58
C PRO A 45 16.70 -7.79 5.24
N ASP A 46 17.75 -8.28 4.56
CA ASP A 46 19.13 -8.12 5.00
C ASP A 46 19.54 -6.64 4.86
N ARG A 47 19.11 -5.91 5.89
CA ARG A 47 19.55 -4.66 6.51
C ARG A 47 19.52 -3.33 5.75
N ASP A 48 19.56 -3.25 4.43
CA ASP A 48 19.85 -1.93 3.81
C ASP A 48 18.80 -1.35 2.84
N ARG A 49 17.71 -2.05 2.52
CA ARG A 49 16.69 -1.47 1.60
C ARG A 49 15.25 -1.79 2.02
N TRP A 50 14.73 -0.97 2.90
CA TRP A 50 13.29 -0.78 3.06
C TRP A 50 12.83 0.31 2.09
N THR A 51 11.69 0.09 1.44
CA THR A 51 11.02 1.17 0.71
C THR A 51 10.10 1.88 1.69
N VAL A 52 10.26 3.19 1.84
CA VAL A 52 9.54 4.01 2.83
C VAL A 52 8.45 4.81 2.14
N HIS A 53 7.28 4.84 2.76
CA HIS A 53 6.07 5.49 2.26
C HIS A 53 5.47 6.36 3.35
N ALA A 54 5.45 7.67 3.12
CA ALA A 54 4.72 8.61 3.96
C ALA A 54 3.23 8.51 3.59
N LEU A 55 2.41 8.07 4.53
CA LEU A 55 0.98 7.84 4.36
C LEU A 55 0.20 8.74 5.33
N GLY A 56 0.30 10.07 5.13
CA GLY A 56 -0.27 11.06 6.04
C GLY A 56 0.32 10.97 7.44
N ARG A 57 -0.48 10.52 8.42
CA ARG A 57 -0.02 10.34 9.81
C ARG A 57 0.80 9.07 10.04
N LEU A 58 0.90 8.20 9.05
CA LEU A 58 1.61 6.92 9.13
C LEU A 58 2.88 6.96 8.28
N THR A 59 3.87 6.18 8.67
CA THR A 59 5.01 5.84 7.81
C THR A 59 5.04 4.33 7.63
N ALA A 60 4.92 3.85 6.39
CA ALA A 60 4.99 2.44 6.05
C ALA A 60 6.34 2.09 5.41
N GLU A 61 6.91 0.96 5.80
CA GLU A 61 8.17 0.43 5.31
C GLU A 61 7.91 -1.00 4.79
N ALA A 62 8.37 -1.29 3.56
CA ALA A 62 8.20 -2.60 2.93
C ALA A 62 9.54 -3.22 2.47
N ALA A 63 9.71 -4.52 2.71
CA ALA A 63 10.85 -5.32 2.25
C ALA A 63 10.42 -6.73 1.80
N ARG A 64 11.04 -7.28 0.75
CA ARG A 64 10.65 -8.58 0.20
C ARG A 64 11.44 -9.71 0.85
N VAL A 65 10.78 -10.55 1.63
CA VAL A 65 11.47 -11.46 2.59
C VAL A 65 11.36 -12.93 2.24
N ASN A 66 10.38 -13.32 1.44
CA ASN A 66 10.23 -14.70 0.97
C ASN A 66 9.71 -14.70 -0.47
N ILE A 67 10.64 -14.69 -1.42
CA ILE A 67 10.32 -14.64 -2.85
C ILE A 67 9.51 -15.88 -3.27
N GLY A 68 9.80 -17.05 -2.69
CA GLY A 68 9.10 -18.30 -2.99
C GLY A 68 7.67 -18.36 -2.45
N ALA A 69 7.41 -17.75 -1.27
CA ALA A 69 6.07 -17.66 -0.69
C ALA A 69 5.30 -16.39 -1.11
N GLY A 70 5.94 -15.49 -1.86
CA GLY A 70 5.32 -14.23 -2.29
C GLY A 70 4.96 -13.31 -1.12
N LEU A 71 5.75 -13.29 -0.05
CA LEU A 71 5.50 -12.45 1.14
C LEU A 71 6.41 -11.21 1.19
N ILE A 72 5.84 -10.13 1.71
CA ILE A 72 6.51 -8.86 2.00
C ILE A 72 6.45 -8.65 3.52
N ALA A 73 7.58 -8.34 4.15
CA ALA A 73 7.61 -7.81 5.51
C ALA A 73 7.20 -6.34 5.46
N PHE A 74 6.31 -5.97 6.37
CA PHE A 74 5.71 -4.66 6.40
C PHE A 74 5.78 -4.10 7.82
N ARG A 75 6.32 -2.89 7.96
CA ARG A 75 6.43 -2.17 9.23
C ARG A 75 5.73 -0.83 9.08
N VAL A 76 4.90 -0.46 10.04
CA VAL A 76 4.15 0.81 10.03
C VAL A 76 4.36 1.54 11.34
N GLU A 77 4.92 2.73 11.26
CA GLU A 77 4.99 3.67 12.39
C GLU A 77 3.71 4.51 12.42
N ALA A 78 3.04 4.54 13.58
CA ALA A 78 1.75 5.17 13.74
C ALA A 78 1.62 5.89 15.10
N PRO A 79 0.82 6.98 15.20
CA PRO A 79 0.49 7.61 16.47
C PRO A 79 -0.29 6.68 17.41
N HIS A 80 -0.18 6.92 18.72
CA HIS A 80 -0.91 6.18 19.75
C HIS A 80 -2.43 6.42 19.55
N GLY A 81 -3.13 5.41 19.03
CA GLY A 81 -4.54 5.50 18.63
C GLY A 81 -4.84 4.82 17.30
N TYR A 82 -3.85 4.73 16.41
CA TYR A 82 -3.99 4.11 15.08
C TYR A 82 -3.62 2.62 15.07
N THR A 83 -2.96 2.12 16.13
CA THR A 83 -2.41 0.76 16.21
C THR A 83 -3.42 -0.32 15.84
N ARG A 84 -4.66 -0.26 16.35
CA ARG A 84 -5.68 -1.27 16.04
C ARG A 84 -6.09 -1.26 14.57
N ALA A 85 -6.27 -0.08 13.99
CA ALA A 85 -6.63 0.07 12.57
C ALA A 85 -5.51 -0.47 11.68
N VAL A 86 -4.26 -0.08 11.97
CA VAL A 86 -3.08 -0.56 11.25
C VAL A 86 -2.92 -2.07 11.36
N SER A 87 -3.05 -2.65 12.56
CA SER A 87 -3.00 -4.11 12.74
C SER A 87 -4.09 -4.85 11.97
N ALA A 88 -5.31 -4.30 11.92
CA ALA A 88 -6.40 -4.89 11.16
C ALA A 88 -6.12 -4.88 9.65
N VAL A 89 -5.58 -3.78 9.12
CA VAL A 89 -5.18 -3.69 7.71
C VAL A 89 -4.07 -4.69 7.39
N LEU A 90 -2.98 -4.73 8.16
CA LEU A 90 -1.88 -5.67 7.91
C LEU A 90 -2.34 -7.13 7.97
N ARG A 91 -3.21 -7.46 8.94
CA ARG A 91 -3.81 -8.79 9.03
C ARG A 91 -4.63 -9.12 7.77
N ALA A 92 -5.48 -8.19 7.32
CA ALA A 92 -6.28 -8.40 6.13
C ALA A 92 -5.42 -8.60 4.87
N CYS A 93 -4.35 -7.82 4.74
CA CYS A 93 -3.40 -7.92 3.63
C CYS A 93 -2.56 -9.23 3.65
N GLY A 94 -2.39 -9.85 4.82
CA GLY A 94 -1.71 -11.14 4.98
C GLY A 94 -2.62 -12.35 4.76
N GLU A 95 -3.87 -12.28 5.23
CA GLU A 95 -4.80 -13.41 5.30
C GLU A 95 -5.78 -13.52 4.13
N TYR A 96 -6.16 -12.41 3.49
CA TYR A 96 -7.23 -12.39 2.46
C TYR A 96 -6.71 -12.09 1.05
N PHE A 97 -7.56 -12.36 0.05
CA PHE A 97 -7.39 -11.82 -1.30
C PHE A 97 -8.03 -10.44 -1.34
N LEU A 98 -7.23 -9.40 -1.65
CA LEU A 98 -7.73 -8.03 -1.76
C LEU A 98 -7.73 -7.64 -3.24
N GLU A 99 -8.89 -7.23 -3.76
CA GLU A 99 -8.98 -6.59 -5.08
C GLU A 99 -8.54 -5.13 -4.94
N ALA A 100 -7.62 -4.69 -5.81
CA ALA A 100 -7.29 -3.27 -5.90
C ALA A 100 -8.54 -2.52 -6.36
N GLN A 101 -8.94 -1.45 -5.67
CA GLN A 101 -10.03 -0.62 -6.16
C GLN A 101 -9.62 -0.05 -7.52
N ALA A 102 -10.41 -0.35 -8.55
CA ALA A 102 -10.24 0.29 -9.84
C ALA A 102 -10.35 1.80 -9.62
N ALA A 103 -9.34 2.55 -10.08
CA ALA A 103 -9.41 4.00 -10.11
C ALA A 103 -10.74 4.41 -10.77
N PRO A 104 -11.48 5.39 -10.23
CA PRO A 104 -12.71 5.86 -10.87
C PRO A 104 -12.35 6.25 -12.30
N ALA A 105 -13.02 5.63 -13.27
CA ALA A 105 -12.83 5.94 -14.67
C ALA A 105 -13.02 7.46 -14.84
N GLU A 106 -11.95 8.16 -15.22
CA GLU A 106 -12.01 9.56 -15.60
C GLU A 106 -13.16 9.69 -16.61
N ALA A 107 -14.18 10.48 -16.27
CA ALA A 107 -15.27 10.75 -17.18
C ALA A 107 -14.64 11.41 -18.42
N GLY A 108 -14.54 10.63 -19.52
CA GLY A 108 -13.96 11.10 -20.76
C GLY A 108 -14.64 12.41 -21.20
N PRO A 109 -13.90 13.29 -21.89
CA PRO A 109 -14.42 14.61 -22.26
C PRO A 109 -15.73 14.46 -23.04
N PRO A 110 -16.70 15.37 -22.85
CA PRO A 110 -17.98 15.31 -23.55
C PRO A 110 -17.72 15.26 -25.06
N GLN A 111 -18.25 14.22 -25.72
CA GLN A 111 -18.15 14.12 -27.17
C GLN A 111 -18.90 15.29 -27.81
N PRO A 112 -18.27 16.04 -28.72
CA PRO A 112 -18.94 17.15 -29.37
C PRO A 112 -19.90 16.61 -30.42
N GLY A 113 -21.20 16.90 -30.21
CA GLY A 113 -22.17 17.06 -31.28
C GLY A 113 -22.82 15.78 -31.80
N THR A 114 -24.10 15.61 -31.43
CA THR A 114 -25.12 15.16 -32.37
C THR A 114 -26.38 15.98 -32.10
N ASP A 115 -26.41 17.19 -32.66
CA ASP A 115 -27.66 17.79 -33.09
C ASP A 115 -27.96 17.21 -34.47
N ALA A 116 -29.11 16.55 -34.59
CA ALA A 116 -29.76 16.21 -35.85
C ALA A 116 -31.26 16.47 -35.69
#